data_AF-A0A7D6XS57-F1
#
_entry.id   AF-A0A7D6XS57-F1
#
_cell.length_a   1.000
_cell.length_b   1.000
_cell.length_c   1.000
_cell.angle_alpha   90.00
_cell.angle_beta   90.00
_cell.angle_gamma   90.00
#
_symmetry.space_group_name_H-M   'P 1'
#
loop_
_entity.id
_entity.type
_entity.pdbx_description
1 polymer ?
#
loop_
_entity_poly.entity_id
_entity_poly.type
_entity_poly.pdbx_seq_one_letter_code
_entity_poly.pdbx_strand_id
1 'polypeptide(L)'
;MKTLKQFKEDGYSICLPQKPKLDTGIINKLQCQLMCPTDNVIVHVIPVSDYLIRRVSIVDGNGDLITSLDNGLEKKLVVVSSDLNLWYALQQSAVKDEEINIETIPGRYMKF
;
A
#
# COMPACT_ATOMS: atom_id res chain seq x y z
N MET A 1 -3.94 13.31 6.47
CA MET A 1 -4.32 11.89 6.32
C MET A 1 -5.74 11.81 5.77
N LYS A 2 -5.99 10.89 4.86
CA LYS A 2 -7.33 10.50 4.42
C LYS A 2 -7.49 9.01 4.67
N THR A 3 -8.73 8.54 4.82
CA THR A 3 -8.97 7.10 4.96
C THR A 3 -8.81 6.41 3.61
N LEU A 4 -8.60 5.09 3.62
CA LEU A 4 -8.52 4.29 2.40
C LEU A 4 -9.80 4.40 1.59
N LYS A 5 -10.96 4.50 2.26
CA LYS A 5 -12.26 4.74 1.62
C LYS A 5 -12.27 6.04 0.81
N GLN A 6 -11.86 7.15 1.43
CA GLN A 6 -11.77 8.45 0.77
C GLN A 6 -10.78 8.43 -0.41
N PHE A 7 -9.64 7.74 -0.27
CA PHE A 7 -8.69 7.59 -1.37
C PHE A 7 -9.30 6.87 -2.58
N LYS A 8 -10.03 5.76 -2.34
CA LYS A 8 -10.73 5.02 -3.41
C LYS A 8 -11.82 5.88 -4.06
N GLU A 9 -12.60 6.61 -3.26
CA GLU A 9 -13.63 7.54 -3.76
C GLU A 9 -13.03 8.68 -4.60
N ASP A 10 -11.84 9.16 -4.25
CA ASP A 10 -11.07 10.17 -5.01
C ASP A 10 -10.41 9.59 -6.30
N GLY A 11 -10.69 8.33 -6.63
CA GLY A 11 -10.20 7.63 -7.82
C GLY A 11 -8.78 7.10 -7.71
N TYR A 12 -8.20 7.05 -6.51
CA TYR A 12 -6.88 6.44 -6.33
C TYR A 12 -6.94 4.92 -6.32
N SER A 13 -5.90 4.30 -6.84
CA SER A 13 -5.69 2.85 -6.80
C SER A 13 -4.37 2.51 -6.12
N ILE A 14 -4.38 1.38 -5.42
CA ILE A 14 -3.21 0.86 -4.72
C ILE A 14 -2.54 -0.20 -5.58
N CYS A 15 -1.24 -0.02 -5.80
CA CYS A 15 -0.32 -0.90 -6.50
C CYS A 15 0.64 -1.55 -5.50
N LEU A 16 1.26 -2.64 -5.92
CA LEU A 16 2.20 -3.41 -5.12
C LEU A 16 3.50 -3.64 -5.90
N PRO A 17 4.65 -3.81 -5.22
CA PRO A 17 5.83 -4.35 -5.86
C PRO A 17 5.54 -5.74 -6.45
N GLN A 18 6.02 -6.04 -7.65
CA GLN A 18 5.74 -7.33 -8.33
C GLN A 18 6.20 -8.55 -7.52
N LYS A 19 7.28 -8.42 -6.75
CA LYS A 19 7.84 -9.47 -5.90
C LYS A 19 7.94 -8.94 -4.47
N PRO A 20 6.83 -8.86 -3.73
CA PRO A 20 6.86 -8.37 -2.36
C PRO A 20 7.59 -9.38 -1.46
N LYS A 21 8.46 -8.89 -0.59
CA LYS A 21 9.05 -9.71 0.49
C LYS A 21 8.06 -9.75 1.64
N LEU A 22 7.36 -10.86 1.77
CA LEU A 22 6.35 -11.07 2.81
C LEU A 22 6.87 -12.01 3.88
N ASP A 23 6.51 -11.73 5.13
CA ASP A 23 6.78 -12.58 6.28
C ASP A 23 5.45 -13.02 6.89
N THR A 24 5.12 -14.30 6.72
CA THR A 24 3.85 -14.88 7.19
C THR A 24 3.73 -14.87 8.71
N GLY A 25 4.84 -14.97 9.45
CA GLY A 25 4.85 -14.87 10.90
C GLY A 25 4.47 -13.46 11.36
N ILE A 26 5.01 -12.44 10.70
CA ILE A 26 4.64 -11.04 10.96
C ILE A 26 3.18 -10.78 10.58
N ILE A 27 2.73 -11.25 9.42
CA ILE A 27 1.33 -11.08 8.97
C ILE A 27 0.35 -11.66 10.00
N ASN A 28 0.57 -12.89 10.45
CA ASN A 28 -0.30 -13.54 11.44
C ASN A 28 -0.33 -12.76 12.76
N LYS A 29 0.83 -12.25 13.22
CA LYS A 29 0.90 -11.41 14.41
C LYS A 29 0.10 -10.12 14.24
N LEU A 30 0.24 -9.45 13.09
CA LEU A 30 -0.50 -8.22 12.78
C LEU A 30 -2.01 -8.48 12.72
N GLN A 31 -2.46 -9.58 12.13
CA GLN A 31 -3.88 -9.96 12.11
C GLN A 31 -4.47 -10.08 13.52
N CYS A 32 -3.76 -10.72 14.45
CA CYS A 32 -4.20 -10.78 15.85
C CYS A 32 -4.30 -9.37 16.47
N GLN A 33 -3.35 -8.48 16.17
CA GLN A 33 -3.36 -7.10 16.67
C GLN A 33 -4.51 -6.27 16.07
N LEU A 34 -4.87 -6.53 14.81
CA LEU A 34 -5.97 -5.86 14.10
C LEU A 34 -7.36 -6.29 14.59
N MET A 35 -7.49 -7.32 15.43
CA MET A 35 -8.78 -7.70 16.03
C MET A 35 -9.25 -6.68 17.08
N CYS A 36 -8.31 -6.05 17.79
CA CYS A 36 -8.57 -5.01 18.79
C CYS A 36 -7.52 -3.90 18.64
N PRO A 37 -7.59 -3.10 17.56
CA PRO A 37 -6.61 -2.06 17.31
C PRO A 37 -6.64 -1.04 18.44
N THR A 38 -5.49 -0.85 19.09
CA THR A 38 -5.31 0.13 20.18
C THR A 38 -4.95 1.50 19.65
N ASP A 39 -4.38 1.55 18.44
CA ASP A 39 -3.95 2.75 17.74
C ASP A 39 -4.59 2.83 16.34
N ASN A 40 -4.55 4.03 15.75
CA ASN A 40 -4.95 4.24 14.37
C ASN A 40 -4.09 3.41 13.43
N VAL A 41 -4.72 2.59 12.58
CA VAL A 41 -4.01 1.86 11.54
C VAL A 41 -3.65 2.83 10.42
N ILE A 42 -2.37 2.93 10.09
CA ILE A 42 -1.84 3.79 9.04
C ILE A 42 -1.04 2.93 8.06
N VAL A 43 -1.33 3.05 6.77
CA VAL A 43 -0.55 2.45 5.69
C VAL A 43 0.15 3.57 4.92
N HIS A 44 1.46 3.46 4.81
CA HIS A 44 2.27 4.39 4.05
C HIS A 44 2.29 4.01 2.56
N VAL A 45 2.14 5.01 1.71
CA VAL A 45 2.14 4.86 0.26
C VAL A 45 3.00 5.91 -0.42
N ILE A 46 3.44 5.63 -1.64
CA ILE A 46 4.26 6.52 -2.46
C ILE A 46 3.69 6.58 -3.88
N PRO A 47 3.77 7.70 -4.60
CA PRO A 47 3.43 7.75 -6.01
C PRO A 47 4.16 6.68 -6.84
N VAL A 48 3.45 6.02 -7.75
CA VAL A 48 4.03 5.03 -8.67
C VAL A 48 5.24 5.58 -9.43
N SER A 49 5.23 6.86 -9.80
CA SER A 49 6.34 7.53 -10.49
C SER A 49 7.69 7.34 -9.79
N ASP A 50 7.71 7.39 -8.45
CA ASP A 50 8.94 7.29 -7.67
C ASP A 50 9.54 5.88 -7.72
N TYR A 51 8.68 4.84 -7.79
CA TYR A 51 9.11 3.45 -7.97
C TYR A 51 9.61 3.20 -9.40
N LEU A 52 8.91 3.74 -10.40
CA LEU A 52 9.27 3.58 -11.81
C LEU A 52 10.62 4.22 -12.14
N ILE A 53 10.88 5.44 -11.63
CA ILE A 53 12.18 6.12 -11.80
C ILE A 53 13.34 5.26 -11.25
N ARG A 54 13.07 4.48 -10.20
CA ARG A 54 14.04 3.58 -9.54
C ARG A 54 14.09 2.20 -10.18
N ARG A 55 13.39 1.98 -11.30
CA ARG A 55 13.32 0.70 -12.04
C ARG A 55 12.79 -0.47 -11.22
N VAL A 56 11.94 -0.18 -10.22
CA VAL A 56 11.28 -1.23 -9.43
C VAL A 56 10.01 -1.66 -10.16
N SER A 57 9.89 -2.96 -10.44
CA SER A 57 8.69 -3.53 -11.05
C SER A 57 7.53 -3.52 -10.08
N ILE A 58 6.41 -2.98 -10.54
CA ILE A 58 5.17 -2.79 -9.78
C ILE A 58 3.99 -3.35 -10.57
N VAL A 59 2.98 -3.80 -9.85
CA VAL A 59 1.73 -4.35 -10.39
C VAL A 59 0.53 -3.61 -9.81
N ASP A 60 -0.55 -3.57 -10.57
CA ASP A 60 -1.83 -3.05 -10.08
C ASP A 60 -2.60 -4.09 -9.23
N GLY A 61 -3.84 -3.74 -8.87
CA GLY A 61 -4.72 -4.62 -8.09
C GLY A 61 -5.12 -5.91 -8.80
N ASN A 62 -4.95 -6.00 -10.12
CA ASN A 62 -5.20 -7.21 -10.90
C ASN A 62 -3.92 -8.06 -11.09
N GLY A 63 -2.76 -7.51 -10.75
CA GLY A 63 -1.46 -8.15 -10.96
C GLY A 63 -0.79 -7.77 -12.29
N ASP A 64 -1.36 -6.82 -13.04
CA ASP A 64 -0.79 -6.36 -14.30
C ASP A 64 0.37 -5.40 -14.06
N LEU A 65 1.44 -5.53 -14.84
CA LEU A 65 2.61 -4.67 -14.74
C LEU A 65 2.27 -3.22 -15.07
N ILE A 66 2.68 -2.32 -14.18
CA ILE A 66 2.57 -0.88 -14.41
C ILE A 66 3.86 -0.35 -15.03
N THR A 67 3.71 0.47 -16.05
CA THR A 67 4.79 1.12 -16.80
C THR A 67 4.61 2.63 -16.83
N SER A 68 5.65 3.36 -17.22
CA SER A 68 5.59 4.83 -17.38
C SER A 68 4.68 5.28 -18.53
N LEU A 69 4.18 4.36 -19.36
CA LEU A 69 3.29 4.64 -20.48
C LEU A 69 1.81 4.48 -20.11
N ASP A 70 1.50 3.98 -18.91
CA ASP A 70 0.12 3.84 -18.48
C ASP A 70 -0.51 5.20 -18.21
N ASN A 71 -1.82 5.28 -18.44
CA ASN A 71 -2.60 6.45 -18.08
C ASN A 71 -2.94 6.47 -16.58
N GLY A 72 -3.15 7.67 -16.04
CA GLY A 72 -3.63 7.85 -14.67
C GLY A 72 -2.59 7.54 -13.59
N LEU A 73 -1.29 7.59 -13.88
CA LEU A 73 -0.22 7.31 -12.92
C LEU A 73 -0.28 8.22 -11.68
N GLU A 74 -0.80 9.44 -11.83
CA GLU A 74 -1.02 10.40 -10.73
C GLU A 74 -2.03 9.93 -9.69
N LYS A 75 -2.87 8.96 -10.06
CA LYS A 75 -3.84 8.30 -9.17
C LYS A 75 -3.38 6.90 -8.73
N LYS A 76 -2.17 6.48 -9.06
CA LYS A 76 -1.62 5.18 -8.65
C LYS A 76 -0.58 5.34 -7.55
N LEU A 77 -0.78 4.63 -6.44
CA LEU A 77 0.08 4.69 -5.27
C LEU A 77 0.58 3.29 -4.92
N VAL A 78 1.86 3.15 -4.60
CA VAL A 78 2.47 1.88 -4.21
C VAL A 78 2.55 1.80 -2.70
N VAL A 79 2.16 0.66 -2.13
CA VAL A 79 2.41 0.37 -0.71
C VAL A 79 3.90 0.28 -0.47
N VAL A 80 4.34 1.03 0.53
CA VAL A 80 5.71 1.06 1.01
C VAL A 80 6.17 -0.33 1.46
N SER A 81 7.41 -0.71 1.12
CA SER A 81 7.93 -2.05 1.43
C SER A 81 7.88 -2.45 2.91
N SER A 82 8.05 -1.51 3.86
CA SER A 82 7.93 -1.79 5.29
C SER A 82 6.51 -2.14 5.73
N ASP A 83 5.52 -1.71 4.96
CA ASP A 83 4.11 -1.83 5.30
C ASP A 83 3.44 -2.96 4.52
N LEU A 84 4.15 -3.69 3.66
CA LEU A 84 3.58 -4.78 2.89
C LEU A 84 2.97 -5.85 3.79
N ASN A 85 3.64 -6.27 4.85
CA ASN A 85 3.07 -7.24 5.79
C ASN A 85 1.78 -6.72 6.44
N LEU A 86 1.73 -5.43 6.78
CA LEU A 86 0.52 -4.79 7.32
C LEU A 86 -0.60 -4.73 6.28
N TRP A 87 -0.29 -4.33 5.05
CA TRP A 87 -1.25 -4.29 3.95
C TRP A 87 -1.88 -5.67 3.71
N TYR A 88 -1.06 -6.72 3.64
CA TYR A 88 -1.56 -8.08 3.45
C TYR A 88 -2.36 -8.60 4.66
N ALA A 89 -1.98 -8.22 5.88
CA ALA A 89 -2.76 -8.51 7.08
C ALA A 89 -4.13 -7.83 7.03
N LEU A 90 -4.18 -6.56 6.58
CA LEU A 90 -5.42 -5.79 6.43
C LEU A 90 -6.38 -6.39 5.42
N GLN A 91 -5.89 -6.84 4.25
CA GLN A 91 -6.71 -7.49 3.22
C GLN A 91 -7.41 -8.78 3.72
N GLN A 92 -6.87 -9.39 4.78
CA GLN A 92 -7.40 -10.61 5.39
C GLN A 92 -8.11 -10.35 6.72
N SER A 93 -8.26 -9.08 7.11
CA SER A 93 -8.88 -8.67 8.37
C SER A 93 -10.32 -8.18 8.16
N ALA A 94 -11.04 -7.96 9.26
CA ALA A 94 -12.38 -7.36 9.24
C ALA A 94 -12.34 -5.81 9.33
N VAL A 95 -11.15 -5.20 9.34
CA VAL A 95 -10.98 -3.75 9.45
C VAL A 95 -11.51 -3.08 8.19
N LYS A 96 -12.38 -2.10 8.34
CA LYS A 96 -12.99 -1.41 7.20
C LYS A 96 -12.06 -0.36 6.61
N ASP A 97 -12.26 -0.05 5.33
CA ASP A 97 -11.51 1.00 4.63
C ASP A 97 -11.62 2.39 5.29
N GLU A 98 -12.68 2.65 6.06
CA GLU A 98 -12.88 3.90 6.81
C GLU A 98 -12.06 3.98 8.10
N GLU A 99 -11.54 2.85 8.58
CA GLU A 99 -10.69 2.72 9.77
C GLU A 99 -9.19 2.69 9.41
N ILE A 100 -8.87 2.52 8.12
CA ILE A 100 -7.50 2.49 7.60
C ILE A 100 -7.14 3.88 7.13
N ASN A 101 -6.11 4.47 7.73
CA ASN A 101 -5.56 5.73 7.29
C ASN A 101 -4.48 5.51 6.23
N ILE A 102 -4.44 6.39 5.24
CA ILE A 102 -3.42 6.40 4.21
C ILE A 102 -2.58 7.67 4.37
N GLU A 103 -1.26 7.48 4.41
CA GLU A 103 -0.28 8.55 4.45
C GLU A 103 0.65 8.44 3.24
N THR A 104 0.66 9.48 2.41
CA THR A 104 1.61 9.58 1.31
C THR A 104 2.92 10.14 1.84
N ILE A 105 3.99 9.34 1.76
CA ILE A 105 5.32 9.77 2.21
C ILE A 105 6.21 10.16 1.02
N PRO A 106 7.17 11.08 1.21
CA PRO A 106 8.08 11.44 0.12
C PRO A 106 9.05 10.30 -0.21
N GLY A 107 9.21 9.95 -1.49
CA GLY A 107 10.07 8.85 -1.93
C GLY A 107 11.57 9.01 -1.62
N ARG A 108 12.01 10.18 -1.15
CA ARG A 108 13.39 10.43 -0.69
C ARG A 108 13.76 9.72 0.62
N TYR A 109 12.77 9.24 1.39
CA TYR A 109 13.01 8.60 2.69
C TYR A 109 13.17 7.08 2.63
N MET A 110 13.16 6.48 1.44
CA MET A 110 13.27 5.03 1.30
C MET A 110 14.70 4.55 1.01
N LYS A 111 15.14 3.57 1.81
CA LYS A 111 16.21 2.63 1.46
C LYS A 111 15.53 1.36 0.92
N PHE A 112 15.80 1.03 -0.33
CA PHE A 112 15.27 -0.16 -1.01
C PHE A 112 16.24 -1.33 -0.92
#